data_AF-A0A849DVR9-F1
#
_entry.id   AF-A0A849DVR9-F1
#
_cell.length_a   1.000
_cell.length_b   1.000
_cell.length_c   1.000
_cell.angle_alpha   90.00
_cell.angle_beta   90.00
_cell.angle_gamma   90.00
#
_symmetry.space_group_name_H-M   'P 1'
#
loop_
_entity.id
_entity.type
_entity.pdbx_description
1 polymer ?
#
loop_
_entity_poly.entity_id
_entity_poly.type
_entity_poly.pdbx_seq_one_letter_code
_entity_poly.pdbx_strand_id
1 'polypeptide(L)' 'DKFAIDRAIPQVEIGDLVVIHDAGAHGHSMGFNYNAKLRSAELLLREDGEVIEIRRAETMDDHFATLDLEGLAEFEA' A
#
# COMPACT_ATOMS: atom_id res chain seq x y z
N ASP A 1 -2.17 -12.27 -9.57
CA ASP A 1 -1.31 -11.30 -8.90
C ASP A 1 0.06 -11.94 -8.65
N LYS A 2 1.07 -11.54 -9.43
CA LYS A 2 2.44 -12.07 -9.38
C LYS A 2 3.39 -10.92 -9.71
N PHE A 3 4.35 -10.61 -8.85
CA PHE A 3 5.34 -9.57 -9.11
C PHE A 3 6.42 -10.00 -10.10
N ALA A 4 6.91 -11.24 -9.99
CA ALA A 4 7.93 -11.79 -10.85
C ALA A 4 7.74 -13.30 -11.02
N ILE A 5 8.24 -13.82 -12.14
CA ILE A 5 8.29 -15.26 -12.44
C ILE A 5 9.74 -15.66 -12.66
N ASP A 6 10.06 -16.89 -12.27
CA ASP A 6 11.35 -17.54 -12.53
C ASP A 6 12.57 -16.73 -12.06
N ARG A 7 12.58 -16.35 -10.77
CA ARG A 7 13.70 -15.62 -10.15
C ARG A 7 14.51 -16.56 -9.28
N ALA A 8 15.82 -16.55 -9.49
CA ALA A 8 16.76 -17.19 -8.59
C ALA A 8 16.83 -16.38 -7.30
N ILE A 9 16.20 -16.89 -6.24
CA ILE A 9 16.27 -16.37 -4.88
C ILE A 9 16.56 -17.52 -3.92
N PRO A 10 17.12 -17.23 -2.72
CA PRO A 10 17.22 -18.22 -1.66
C PRO A 10 15.85 -18.80 -1.27
N GLN A 11 15.85 -19.91 -0.53
CA GLN A 11 14.63 -20.39 0.12
C GLN A 11 14.08 -19.30 1.05
N VAL A 12 12.77 -19.03 0.94
CA VAL A 12 12.07 -18.01 1.72
C VAL A 12 11.19 -18.67 2.78
N GLU A 13 11.10 -18.05 3.94
CA GLU A 13 10.25 -18.48 5.05
C GLU A 13 9.24 -17.37 5.40
N ILE A 14 8.19 -17.74 6.14
CA ILE A 14 7.20 -16.75 6.61
C ILE A 14 7.88 -15.75 7.54
N GLY A 15 7.78 -14.47 7.18
CA GLY A 15 8.39 -13.36 7.93
C GLY A 15 9.60 -12.74 7.24
N ASP A 16 10.15 -13.37 6.20
CA ASP A 16 11.23 -12.78 5.41
C ASP A 16 10.75 -11.55 4.63
N LEU A 17 11.66 -10.59 4.44
CA LEU A 17 11.42 -9.39 3.65
C LEU A 17 11.91 -9.57 2.21
N VAL A 18 11.04 -9.26 1.26
CA VAL A 18 11.39 -9.17 -0.18
C VAL A 18 11.32 -7.70 -0.60
N VAL A 19 12.35 -7.23 -1.31
CA VAL A 19 12.44 -5.85 -1.80
C VAL A 19 12.32 -5.84 -3.32
N ILE A 20 11.39 -5.03 -3.83
CA ILE A 20 11.24 -4.77 -5.26
C ILE A 20 11.96 -3.45 -5.57
N HIS A 21 13.02 -3.53 -6.37
CA HIS A 21 13.75 -2.34 -6.83
C HIS A 21 12.99 -1.60 -7.93
N ASP A 22 13.41 -0.36 -8.20
CA ASP A 22 12.88 0.49 -9.28
C ASP A 22 11.37 0.81 -9.17
N ALA A 23 10.83 0.83 -7.96
CA ALA A 23 9.42 1.10 -7.68
C ALA A 23 9.06 2.60 -7.51
N GLY A 24 10.01 3.51 -7.75
CA GLY A 24 9.84 4.95 -7.45
C GLY A 24 8.88 5.70 -8.37
N ALA A 25 8.69 5.23 -9.61
CA ALA A 25 7.73 5.79 -10.56
C ALA A 25 6.62 4.77 -10.81
N HIS A 26 5.38 5.25 -10.96
CA HIS A 26 4.19 4.43 -11.26
C HIS A 26 3.85 3.31 -10.24
N GLY A 27 4.59 3.19 -9.13
CA GLY A 27 4.26 2.29 -8.03
C GLY A 27 3.06 2.82 -7.24
N HIS A 28 3.32 3.65 -6.23
CA HIS A 28 2.27 4.16 -5.35
C HIS A 28 1.17 4.93 -6.12
N SER A 29 1.53 5.69 -7.16
CA SER A 29 0.58 6.51 -7.93
C SER A 29 -0.45 5.70 -8.72
N MET A 30 -0.17 4.44 -9.05
CA MET A 30 -1.11 3.55 -9.73
C MET A 30 -1.68 2.46 -8.81
N GLY A 31 -1.29 2.41 -7.54
CA GLY A 31 -1.84 1.47 -6.56
C GLY A 31 -3.28 1.81 -6.19
N PHE A 32 -4.09 0.80 -5.86
CA PHE A 32 -5.51 0.97 -5.50
C PHE A 32 -5.97 -0.11 -4.51
N ASN A 33 -7.11 0.10 -3.87
CA ASN A 33 -7.60 -0.74 -2.76
C ASN A 33 -8.41 -1.97 -3.17
N TYR A 34 -8.09 -2.58 -4.31
CA TYR A 34 -8.76 -3.81 -4.72
C TYR A 34 -8.55 -4.91 -3.67
N ASN A 35 -9.60 -5.66 -3.37
CA ASN A 35 -9.64 -6.63 -2.28
C ASN A 35 -9.35 -6.05 -0.88
N ALA A 36 -9.71 -4.77 -0.65
CA ALA A 36 -9.48 -4.06 0.61
C ALA A 36 -8.01 -4.06 1.05
N LYS A 37 -7.07 -4.07 0.09
CA LYS A 37 -5.65 -3.88 0.38
C LYS A 37 -5.36 -2.38 0.50
N LEU A 38 -5.08 -1.93 1.71
CA LEU A 38 -4.78 -0.53 2.03
C LEU A 38 -3.43 -0.11 1.41
N ARG A 39 -3.32 1.13 0.93
CA ARG A 39 -2.06 1.63 0.39
C ARG A 39 -1.00 1.72 1.49
N SER A 40 0.23 1.37 1.13
CA SER A 40 1.37 1.37 2.04
C SER A 40 1.83 2.79 2.40
N ALA A 41 2.54 2.91 3.53
CA ALA A 41 3.31 4.10 3.85
C ALA A 41 4.42 4.35 2.81
N GLU A 42 4.90 5.60 2.75
CA GLU A 42 6.10 6.01 2.02
C GLU A 42 7.08 6.65 3.01
N LEU A 43 8.32 6.16 3.02
CA LEU A 43 9.41 6.65 3.86
C LEU A 43 10.49 7.28 2.98
N LEU A 44 11.10 8.36 3.45
CA LEU A 44 12.24 9.03 2.82
C LEU A 44 13.48 8.84 3.69
N LEU A 45 14.51 8.22 3.12
CA LEU A 45 15.87 8.25 3.66
C LEU A 45 16.58 9.53 3.20
N ARG A 46 16.99 10.36 4.15
CA ARG A 46 17.69 11.63 3.91
C ARG A 46 19.21 11.41 3.82
N GLU A 47 19.93 12.40 3.31
CA GLU A 47 21.39 12.34 3.13
C GLU A 47 22.17 12.22 4.46
N ASP A 48 21.60 12.71 5.56
CA ASP A 48 22.14 12.61 6.92
C ASP A 48 21.88 11.24 7.58
N GLY A 49 21.19 10.33 6.87
CA GLY A 49 20.83 9.00 7.35
C GLY A 49 19.52 8.96 8.14
N GLU A 50 18.84 10.07 8.36
CA GLU A 50 17.52 10.09 8.99
C GLU A 50 16.46 9.48 8.06
N VAL A 51 15.52 8.72 8.64
CA VAL A 51 14.34 8.22 7.92
C VAL A 51 13.12 8.97 8.42
N ILE A 52 12.40 9.62 7.50
CA ILE A 52 11.17 10.33 7.80
C ILE A 52 9.98 9.68 7.08
N GLU A 53 8.83 9.63 7.73
CA GLU A 53 7.59 9.24 7.07
C GLU A 53 7.07 10.43 6.24
N ILE A 54 6.98 10.26 4.92
CA ILE A 54 6.44 11.29 4.00
C ILE A 54 4.98 11.02 3.62
N ARG A 55 4.51 9.79 3.85
CA ARG A 55 3.10 9.41 3.77
C ARG A 55 2.83 8.24 4.72
N ARG A 56 1.85 8.38 5.62
CA ARG A 56 1.37 7.28 6.46
C ARG A 56 0.70 6.18 5.64
N ALA A 57 0.67 4.96 6.17
CA ALA A 57 -0.18 3.90 5.62
C ALA A 57 -1.66 4.27 5.74
N GLU A 58 -2.47 3.79 4.80
CA GLU A 58 -3.93 3.89 4.89
C GLU A 58 -4.47 2.99 6.01
N THR A 59 -5.56 3.43 6.62
CA THR A 59 -6.37 2.68 7.59
C THR A 59 -7.67 2.23 6.94
N MET A 60 -8.45 1.39 7.63
CA MET A 60 -9.78 1.03 7.17
C MET A 60 -10.71 2.25 7.09
N ASP A 61 -10.53 3.24 7.94
CA ASP A 61 -11.31 4.47 7.92
C ASP A 61 -11.08 5.24 6.62
N ASP A 62 -9.83 5.31 6.12
CA ASP A 62 -9.53 5.92 4.82
C ASP A 62 -10.24 5.18 3.67
N HIS A 63 -10.28 3.84 3.74
CA HIS A 63 -10.92 3.01 2.71
C HIS A 63 -12.43 3.24 2.63
N PHE A 64 -13.07 3.52 3.77
CA PHE A 64 -14.51 3.79 3.85
C PHE A 64 -14.86 5.28 3.84
N ALA A 65 -13.88 6.18 3.80
CA ALA A 65 -14.08 7.62 3.98
C ALA A 65 -15.00 8.28 2.93
N THR A 66 -15.19 7.64 1.78
CA THR A 66 -16.06 8.14 0.70
C THR A 66 -17.48 7.58 0.75
N LEU A 67 -17.79 6.67 1.67
CA LEU A 67 -19.12 6.11 1.84
C LEU A 67 -19.97 7.01 2.72
N ASP A 68 -21.15 7.39 2.23
CA ASP A 68 -22.18 8.05 3.04
C ASP A 68 -23.06 7.00 3.72
N LEU A 69 -22.60 6.53 4.89
CA LEU A 69 -23.33 5.54 5.68
C LEU A 69 -24.55 6.14 6.39
N GLU A 70 -24.59 7.46 6.58
CA GLU A 70 -25.73 8.15 7.18
C GLU A 70 -26.86 8.31 6.16
N GLY A 71 -26.55 8.78 4.96
CA GLY A 71 -27.50 8.90 3.85
C GLY A 71 -28.07 7.55 3.41
N LEU A 72 -27.35 6.44 3.62
CA LEU A 72 -27.89 5.10 3.40
C LEU A 72 -29.15 4.81 4.24
N ALA A 73 -29.25 5.35 5.45
CA ALA A 73 -30.43 5.14 6.30
C ALA A 73 -31.68 5.85 5.76
N GLU A 74 -31.50 6.89 4.96
CA GLU A 74 -32.58 7.68 4.33
C GLU A 74 -32.88 7.23 2.89
N PHE A 75 -32.10 6.29 2.35
CA PHE A 75 -32.28 5.79 1.00
C PHE A 75 -33.53 4.90 0.89
N GLU A 76 -34.55 5.37 0.18
CA GLU A 76 -35.67 4.55 -0.32
C GLU A 76 -35.43 4.14 -1.78
N ALA A 77 -35.56 2.83 -2.05
CA ALA A 77 -35.26 2.22 -3.35
C ALA A 77 -36.36 2.38 -4.40
#